data_AF-A0A9Q4GXT9-F1
#
_entry.id   AF-A0A9Q4GXT9-F1
#
_cell.length_a   1.000
_cell.length_b   1.000
_cell.length_c   1.000
_cell.angle_alpha   90.00
_cell.angle_beta   90.00
_cell.angle_gamma   90.00
#
_symmetry.space_group_name_H-M   'P 1'
#
loop_
_entity.id
_entity.type
_entity.pdbx_description
1 polymer ?
#
loop_
_entity_poly.entity_id
_entity_poly.type
_entity_poly.pdbx_seq_one_letter_code
_entity_poly.pdbx_strand_id
1 'polypeptide(L)'
;MSALAQWGNRLYTGKTSYPFVGKWKLWFAISLVLLVIAGGLTLARGGFNLGIDFRGGSEFTVSSVQSTDVAAGERAVSEAVRGAEATVTNIAPGTMRIQTDQLDDDQTLAVGQNLQQAYGVGEDRVTSTYIGPTWGEAVSQQMVIGLIVFLLLVTVLMAIYFRTWKMSLAAVIGLFYVVALTAGIYGATGFEVTPS
;
A
#
# COMPACT_ATOMS: atom_id res chain seq x y z
N MET A 1 42.32 1.71 -3.43
CA MET A 1 41.08 1.23 -2.77
C MET A 1 40.10 2.39 -2.73
N SER A 2 38.83 2.20 -3.11
CA SER A 2 37.84 3.29 -3.08
C SER A 2 37.61 3.79 -1.66
N ALA A 3 37.22 5.06 -1.51
CA ALA A 3 36.91 5.66 -0.22
C ALA A 3 35.84 4.85 0.55
N LEU A 4 34.89 4.26 -0.18
CA LEU A 4 33.83 3.41 0.36
C LEU A 4 34.36 2.07 0.89
N ALA A 5 35.30 1.43 0.18
CA ALA A 5 35.94 0.20 0.65
C ALA A 5 36.83 0.45 1.89
N GLN A 6 37.55 1.58 1.93
CA GLN A 6 38.33 1.98 3.09
C GLN A 6 37.44 2.30 4.30
N TRP A 7 36.31 2.98 4.09
CA TRP A 7 35.33 3.27 5.13
C TRP A 7 34.69 2.00 5.70
N GLY A 8 34.24 1.08 4.85
CA GLY A 8 33.68 -0.21 5.28
C GLY A 8 34.68 -1.06 6.06
N ASN A 9 35.93 -1.14 5.59
CA ASN A 9 37.00 -1.85 6.30
C ASN A 9 37.29 -1.23 7.69
N ARG A 10 37.21 0.10 7.82
CA ARG A 10 37.37 0.79 9.11
C ARG A 10 36.23 0.52 10.10
N LEU A 11 35.01 0.34 9.60
CA LEU A 11 33.86 -0.06 10.43
C LEU A 11 34.02 -1.51 10.90
N TYR A 12 34.36 -2.43 9.99
CA TYR A 12 34.53 -3.85 10.31
C TYR A 12 35.67 -4.08 11.31
N THR A 13 36.80 -3.39 11.12
CA THR A 13 37.96 -3.50 12.02
C THR A 13 37.82 -2.69 13.32
N GLY A 14 36.69 -2.01 13.54
CA GLY A 14 36.42 -1.21 14.74
C GLY A 14 37.24 0.09 14.86
N LYS A 15 38.00 0.47 13.83
CA LYS A 15 38.76 1.74 13.78
C LYS A 15 37.86 2.98 13.74
N THR A 16 36.63 2.81 13.29
CA THR A 16 35.57 3.81 13.36
C THR A 16 34.36 3.18 14.04
N SER A 17 33.87 3.78 15.13
CA SER A 17 32.63 3.35 15.80
C SER A 17 31.69 4.54 15.98
N TYR A 18 30.38 4.28 15.96
CA TYR A 18 29.37 5.30 16.19
C TYR A 18 28.66 5.06 17.52
N PRO A 19 28.53 6.09 18.38
CA PRO A 19 27.90 5.94 19.69
C PRO A 19 26.36 5.95 19.56
N PHE A 20 25.77 4.85 19.10
CA PHE A 20 24.31 4.71 18.99
C PHE A 20 23.63 4.78 20.37
N VAL A 21 24.14 4.01 21.34
CA VAL A 21 23.60 3.98 22.71
C VAL A 21 23.75 5.33 23.40
N GLY A 22 24.91 5.98 23.25
CA GLY A 22 25.15 7.30 23.85
C GLY A 22 24.27 8.40 23.28
N LYS A 23 23.81 8.26 22.03
CA LYS A 23 22.92 9.21 21.33
C LYS A 23 21.48 8.73 21.23
N TRP A 24 21.03 7.84 22.13
CA TRP A 24 19.69 7.25 22.04
C TRP A 24 18.57 8.30 21.90
N LYS A 25 18.63 9.41 22.65
CA LYS A 25 17.62 10.50 22.56
C LYS A 25 17.49 11.08 21.15
N LEU A 26 18.61 11.24 20.44
CA LEU A 26 18.61 11.75 19.07
C LEU A 26 17.89 10.78 18.13
N TRP A 27 18.20 9.49 18.24
CA TRP A 27 17.59 8.47 17.38
C TRP A 27 16.09 8.31 17.64
N PHE A 28 15.68 8.29 18.92
CA PHE A 28 14.25 8.28 19.27
C PHE A 28 13.53 9.55 18.81
N ALA A 29 14.17 10.72 18.87
CA ALA A 29 13.60 11.96 18.34
C ALA A 29 13.43 11.89 16.81
N ILE A 30 14.43 11.40 16.08
CA ILE A 30 14.34 11.20 14.63
C ILE A 30 13.20 10.24 14.29
N SER A 31 13.11 9.10 14.97
CA SER A 31 12.02 8.14 14.75
C SER A 31 10.64 8.76 14.99
N LEU A 32 10.48 9.50 16.09
CA LEU A 32 9.22 10.19 16.38
C LEU A 32 8.88 11.23 15.31
N VAL A 33 9.86 12.03 14.87
CA VAL A 33 9.66 13.03 13.81
C VAL A 33 9.24 12.36 12.50
N LEU A 34 9.88 11.26 12.10
CA LEU A 34 9.51 10.53 10.89
C LEU A 34 8.08 10.01 10.97
N LEU A 35 7.68 9.45 12.12
CA LEU A 35 6.32 8.96 12.33
C LEU A 35 5.29 10.09 12.23
N VAL A 36 5.57 11.25 12.85
CA VAL A 36 4.71 12.43 12.79
C VAL A 36 4.60 12.99 11.37
N ILE A 37 5.71 13.06 10.64
CA ILE A 37 5.71 13.52 9.24
C ILE A 37 4.90 12.56 8.37
N ALA A 38 5.14 11.26 8.46
CA ALA A 38 4.43 10.26 7.66
C ALA A 38 2.92 10.27 7.95
N GLY A 39 2.53 10.29 9.23
CA GLY A 39 1.13 10.40 9.65
C GLY A 39 0.50 11.74 9.25
N GLY A 40 1.21 12.85 9.42
CA GLY A 40 0.74 14.19 9.05
C GLY A 40 0.51 14.33 7.55
N LEU A 41 1.43 13.81 6.72
CA LEU A 41 1.27 13.77 5.27
C LEU A 41 0.11 12.89 4.83
N THR A 42 -0.09 11.75 5.49
CA THR A 42 -1.26 10.88 5.25
C THR A 42 -2.57 11.62 5.50
N LEU A 43 -2.69 12.32 6.65
CA LEU A 43 -3.88 13.10 6.98
C LEU A 43 -4.09 14.27 6.01
N ALA A 44 -3.00 14.96 5.62
CA ALA A 44 -3.06 16.07 4.67
C ALA A 44 -3.52 15.64 3.27
N ARG A 45 -3.35 14.36 2.91
CA ARG A 45 -3.85 13.77 1.65
C ARG A 45 -5.28 13.26 1.72
N GLY A 46 -5.96 13.37 2.86
CA GLY A 46 -7.32 12.86 3.04
C GLY A 46 -7.38 11.40 3.51
N GLY A 47 -6.25 10.83 3.96
CA GLY A 47 -6.19 9.49 4.55
C GLY A 47 -5.56 8.44 3.63
N PHE A 48 -5.93 7.17 3.86
CA PHE A 48 -5.40 6.04 3.11
C PHE A 48 -6.15 5.84 1.78
N ASN A 49 -5.40 5.55 0.72
CA ASN A 49 -5.95 5.06 -0.53
C ASN A 49 -6.27 3.57 -0.37
N LEU A 50 -7.51 3.26 0.04
CA LEU A 50 -7.94 1.87 0.22
C LEU A 50 -8.46 1.35 -1.12
N GLY A 51 -7.98 0.19 -1.54
CA GLY A 51 -8.45 -0.49 -2.74
C GLY A 51 -9.92 -0.90 -2.63
N ILE A 52 -10.48 -1.28 -3.78
CA ILE A 52 -11.87 -1.75 -3.89
C ILE A 52 -12.16 -2.98 -3.03
N ASP A 53 -11.12 -3.72 -2.61
CA ASP A 53 -11.29 -4.84 -1.69
C ASP A 53 -11.84 -4.44 -0.32
N PHE A 54 -11.64 -3.18 0.07
CA PHE A 54 -12.14 -2.63 1.33
C PHE A 54 -13.44 -1.83 1.14
N ARG A 55 -13.58 -1.15 -0.01
CA ARG A 55 -14.69 -0.23 -0.27
C ARG A 55 -15.87 -0.90 -1.01
N GLY A 56 -15.62 -2.01 -1.68
CA GLY A 56 -16.49 -2.52 -2.75
C GLY A 56 -16.33 -1.68 -4.02
N GLY A 57 -16.65 -2.26 -5.18
CA GLY A 57 -16.54 -1.57 -6.46
C GLY A 57 -16.45 -2.49 -7.67
N SER A 58 -16.12 -1.90 -8.81
CA SER A 58 -15.89 -2.62 -10.06
C SER A 58 -14.43 -2.47 -10.49
N GLU A 59 -13.85 -3.55 -10.99
CA GLU A 59 -12.50 -3.60 -11.54
C GLU A 59 -12.53 -4.03 -12.99
N PHE A 60 -11.82 -3.30 -13.84
CA PHE A 60 -11.58 -3.66 -15.22
C PHE A 60 -10.09 -3.91 -15.43
N THR A 61 -9.76 -5.08 -16.00
CA THR A 61 -8.42 -5.39 -16.46
C THR A 61 -8.40 -5.35 -17.97
N VAL A 62 -7.56 -4.46 -18.52
CA VAL A 62 -7.36 -4.28 -19.96
C VAL A 62 -5.97 -4.81 -20.32
N SER A 63 -5.93 -5.91 -21.08
CA SER A 63 -4.70 -6.58 -21.47
C SER A 63 -4.25 -6.22 -22.88
N SER A 64 -2.96 -6.41 -23.17
CA SER A 64 -2.34 -6.17 -24.48
C SER A 64 -2.51 -4.73 -24.99
N VAL A 65 -2.48 -3.74 -24.09
CA VAL A 65 -2.55 -2.33 -24.47
C VAL A 65 -1.26 -1.87 -25.15
N GLN A 66 -1.38 -1.07 -26.20
CA GLN A 66 -0.22 -0.46 -26.87
C GLN A 66 0.26 0.80 -26.13
N SER A 67 -0.66 1.49 -25.46
CA SER A 67 -0.41 2.67 -24.64
C SER A 67 -0.74 2.37 -23.19
N THR A 68 0.12 2.84 -22.28
CA THR A 68 -0.09 2.74 -20.82
C THR A 68 -0.53 4.09 -20.24
N ASP A 69 -1.18 4.90 -21.07
CA ASP A 69 -1.70 6.21 -20.69
C ASP A 69 -2.84 6.08 -19.67
N VAL A 70 -2.54 6.45 -18.44
CA VAL A 70 -3.47 6.47 -17.30
C VAL A 70 -4.66 7.38 -17.59
N ALA A 71 -4.43 8.53 -18.23
CA ALA A 71 -5.48 9.53 -18.47
C ALA A 71 -6.52 9.06 -19.48
N ALA A 72 -6.17 8.12 -20.38
CA ALA A 72 -7.11 7.52 -21.32
C ALA A 72 -8.14 6.65 -20.57
N GLY A 73 -7.69 5.87 -19.58
CA GLY A 73 -8.57 5.06 -18.73
C GLY A 73 -9.49 5.92 -17.86
N GLU A 74 -8.96 6.96 -17.23
CA GLU A 74 -9.75 7.88 -16.39
C GLU A 74 -10.85 8.57 -17.20
N ARG A 75 -10.52 9.04 -18.41
CA ARG A 75 -11.50 9.65 -19.31
C ARG A 75 -12.57 8.67 -19.74
N ALA A 76 -12.19 7.45 -20.14
CA ALA A 76 -13.11 6.41 -20.58
C ALA A 76 -14.19 6.11 -19.54
N VAL A 77 -13.80 6.07 -18.25
CA VAL A 77 -14.76 5.92 -17.14
C VAL A 77 -15.61 7.16 -16.97
N SER A 78 -15.02 8.36 -16.90
CA SER A 78 -15.74 9.61 -16.65
C SER A 78 -16.77 9.97 -17.74
N GLU A 79 -16.53 9.53 -18.97
CA GLU A 79 -17.45 9.72 -20.11
C GLU A 79 -18.63 8.75 -20.05
N ALA A 80 -18.43 7.52 -19.55
CA ALA A 80 -19.49 6.55 -19.37
C ALA A 80 -20.34 6.87 -18.13
N VAL A 81 -19.70 7.26 -17.03
CA VAL A 81 -20.36 7.48 -15.73
C VAL A 81 -19.91 8.82 -15.17
N ARG A 82 -20.82 9.80 -15.20
CA ARG A 82 -20.52 11.14 -14.69
C ARG A 82 -20.30 11.11 -13.18
N GLY A 83 -19.13 11.60 -12.76
CA GLY A 83 -18.76 11.72 -11.34
C GLY A 83 -18.22 10.43 -10.73
N ALA A 84 -18.05 9.35 -11.50
CA ALA A 84 -17.31 8.19 -11.03
C ALA A 84 -15.82 8.51 -10.91
N GLU A 85 -15.24 8.27 -9.74
CA GLU A 85 -13.80 8.32 -9.57
C GLU A 85 -13.19 6.99 -10.02
N ALA A 86 -12.15 7.08 -10.85
CA ALA A 86 -11.43 5.92 -11.36
C ALA A 86 -9.98 5.98 -10.92
N THR A 87 -9.47 4.89 -10.36
CA THR A 87 -8.04 4.70 -10.12
C THR A 87 -7.47 3.81 -11.22
N VAL A 88 -6.58 4.37 -12.03
CA VAL A 88 -5.97 3.66 -13.16
C VAL A 88 -4.51 3.37 -12.86
N THR A 89 -4.13 2.09 -12.91
CA THR A 89 -2.78 1.63 -12.57
C THR A 89 -2.25 0.69 -13.64
N ASN A 90 -0.99 0.86 -14.02
CA ASN A 90 -0.27 -0.12 -14.83
C ASN A 90 0.25 -1.23 -13.91
N ILE A 91 -0.34 -2.43 -14.01
CA ILE A 91 -0.03 -3.57 -13.14
C ILE A 91 1.00 -4.53 -13.75
N ALA A 92 1.15 -4.53 -15.08
CA ALA A 92 2.15 -5.31 -15.80
C ALA A 92 2.39 -4.68 -17.19
N PRO A 93 3.52 -4.98 -17.86
CA PRO A 93 3.75 -4.51 -19.22
C PRO A 93 2.56 -4.83 -20.15
N GLY A 94 1.94 -3.77 -20.69
CA GLY A 94 0.77 -3.90 -21.56
C GLY A 94 -0.53 -4.31 -20.85
N THR A 95 -0.62 -4.21 -19.52
CA THR A 95 -1.83 -4.52 -18.75
C THR A 95 -2.18 -3.36 -17.81
N MET A 96 -3.37 -2.78 -18.02
CA MET A 96 -3.90 -1.69 -17.21
C MET A 96 -5.03 -2.21 -16.34
N ARG A 97 -5.05 -1.78 -15.08
CA ARG A 97 -6.13 -2.01 -14.12
C ARG A 97 -6.86 -0.70 -13.88
N ILE A 98 -8.17 -0.73 -13.98
CA ILE A 98 -9.05 0.42 -13.77
C ILE A 98 -10.04 0.02 -12.69
N GLN A 99 -10.00 0.70 -11.56
CA GLN A 99 -10.89 0.47 -10.43
C GLN A 99 -11.83 1.65 -10.29
N THR A 100 -13.12 1.36 -10.08
CA THR A 100 -14.18 2.35 -9.95
C THR A 100 -15.06 2.02 -8.75
N ASP A 101 -15.89 2.98 -8.36
CA ASP A 101 -17.02 2.71 -7.49
C ASP A 101 -17.95 1.64 -8.08
N GLN A 102 -18.94 1.25 -7.28
CA GLN A 102 -19.94 0.27 -7.65
C GLN A 102 -20.71 0.72 -8.92
N LEU A 103 -20.59 -0.05 -10.00
CA LEU A 103 -21.32 0.17 -11.25
C LEU A 103 -22.49 -0.81 -11.37
N ASP A 104 -23.57 -0.38 -12.01
CA ASP A 104 -24.61 -1.29 -12.50
C ASP A 104 -24.18 -2.00 -13.79
N ASP A 105 -25.00 -2.94 -14.27
CA ASP A 105 -24.67 -3.76 -15.44
C ASP A 105 -24.54 -2.92 -16.72
N ASP A 106 -25.43 -1.93 -16.92
CA ASP A 106 -25.42 -1.05 -18.09
C ASP A 106 -24.19 -0.12 -18.10
N GLN A 107 -23.86 0.44 -16.93
CA GLN A 107 -22.65 1.23 -16.71
C GLN A 107 -21.38 0.40 -16.92
N THR A 108 -21.38 -0.84 -16.43
CA THR A 108 -20.23 -1.75 -16.58
C THR A 108 -19.97 -2.05 -18.06
N LEU A 109 -21.02 -2.29 -18.83
CA LEU A 109 -20.93 -2.48 -20.29
C LEU A 109 -20.43 -1.21 -20.99
N ALA A 110 -20.98 -0.04 -20.65
CA ALA A 110 -20.55 1.23 -21.23
C ALA A 110 -19.08 1.54 -20.95
N VAL A 111 -18.63 1.36 -19.71
CA VAL A 111 -17.22 1.53 -19.32
C VAL A 111 -16.33 0.54 -20.07
N GLY A 112 -16.74 -0.73 -20.16
CA GLY A 112 -16.00 -1.75 -20.92
C GLY A 112 -15.79 -1.36 -22.38
N GLN A 113 -16.85 -0.88 -23.05
CA GLN A 113 -16.78 -0.42 -24.44
C GLN A 113 -15.89 0.82 -24.62
N ASN A 114 -15.97 1.78 -23.70
CA ASN A 114 -15.12 2.96 -23.74
C ASN A 114 -13.64 2.61 -23.52
N LEU A 115 -13.34 1.67 -22.63
CA LEU A 115 -11.98 1.18 -22.40
C LEU A 115 -11.42 0.46 -23.62
N GLN A 116 -12.23 -0.33 -24.33
CA GLN A 116 -11.84 -0.94 -25.61
C GLN A 116 -11.40 0.12 -26.63
N GLN A 117 -12.20 1.18 -26.78
CA GLN A 117 -11.91 2.26 -27.71
C GLN A 117 -10.69 3.09 -27.27
N ALA A 118 -10.59 3.42 -25.99
CA ALA A 118 -9.52 4.25 -25.44
C ALA A 118 -8.14 3.57 -25.58
N TYR A 119 -8.06 2.25 -25.39
CA TYR A 119 -6.82 1.49 -25.49
C TYR A 119 -6.63 0.77 -26.83
N GLY A 120 -7.62 0.82 -27.73
CA GLY A 120 -7.58 0.20 -29.05
C GLY A 120 -7.50 -1.33 -29.00
N VAL A 121 -8.18 -1.96 -28.04
CA VAL A 121 -8.18 -3.42 -27.83
C VAL A 121 -9.53 -4.04 -28.15
N GLY A 122 -9.54 -5.36 -28.43
CA GLY A 122 -10.77 -6.12 -28.61
C GLY A 122 -11.52 -6.37 -27.29
N GLU A 123 -12.79 -6.76 -27.39
CA GLU A 123 -13.66 -7.11 -26.25
C GLU A 123 -13.08 -8.26 -25.42
N ASP A 124 -12.39 -9.21 -26.04
CA ASP A 124 -11.72 -10.35 -25.38
C ASP A 124 -10.57 -9.93 -24.45
N ARG A 125 -10.18 -8.65 -24.48
CA ARG A 125 -9.07 -8.10 -23.69
C ARG A 125 -9.51 -7.22 -22.54
N VAL A 126 -10.82 -7.01 -22.36
CA VAL A 126 -11.37 -6.28 -21.23
C VAL A 126 -12.15 -7.26 -20.35
N THR A 127 -11.62 -7.53 -19.17
CA THR A 127 -12.28 -8.34 -18.14
C THR A 127 -12.83 -7.44 -17.07
N SER A 128 -14.10 -7.61 -16.69
CA SER A 128 -14.72 -6.91 -15.56
C SER A 128 -14.92 -7.88 -14.40
N THR A 129 -14.53 -7.45 -13.20
CA THR A 129 -14.74 -8.14 -11.93
C THR A 129 -15.46 -7.20 -10.98
N TYR A 130 -16.51 -7.70 -10.34
CA TYR A 130 -17.28 -6.95 -9.36
C TYR A 130 -16.98 -7.45 -7.95
N ILE A 131 -16.68 -6.52 -7.03
CA ILE A 131 -16.47 -6.80 -5.61
C ILE A 131 -17.62 -6.19 -4.81
N GLY A 132 -18.44 -7.06 -4.22
CA GLY A 132 -19.59 -6.65 -3.43
C GLY A 132 -19.21 -6.07 -2.06
N PRO A 133 -20.02 -5.15 -1.50
CA PRO A 133 -19.74 -4.49 -0.22
C PRO A 133 -19.69 -5.46 0.97
N THR A 134 -20.49 -6.53 0.94
CA THR A 134 -20.46 -7.58 1.99
C THR A 134 -19.17 -8.38 1.98
N TRP A 135 -18.58 -8.59 0.79
CA TRP A 135 -17.28 -9.23 0.68
C TRP A 135 -16.19 -8.31 1.25
N GLY A 136 -16.23 -7.02 0.90
CA GLY A 136 -15.25 -6.06 1.40
C GLY A 136 -15.30 -5.90 2.92
N GLU A 137 -16.49 -5.85 3.53
CA GLU A 137 -16.66 -5.82 4.98
C GLU A 137 -16.11 -7.09 5.64
N ALA A 138 -16.46 -8.27 5.11
CA ALA A 138 -16.00 -9.55 5.65
C ALA A 138 -14.47 -9.68 5.57
N VAL A 139 -13.87 -9.30 4.43
CA VAL A 139 -12.43 -9.31 4.23
C VAL A 139 -11.75 -8.33 5.18
N SER A 140 -12.25 -7.10 5.29
CA SER A 140 -11.75 -6.09 6.23
C SER A 140 -11.75 -6.61 7.67
N GLN A 141 -12.84 -7.27 8.08
CA GLN A 141 -12.97 -7.84 9.42
C GLN A 141 -11.95 -8.97 9.64
N GLN A 142 -11.79 -9.88 8.68
CA GLN A 142 -10.80 -10.97 8.77
C GLN A 142 -9.37 -10.45 8.83
N MET A 143 -9.04 -9.37 8.12
CA MET A 143 -7.72 -8.75 8.21
C MET A 143 -7.44 -8.17 9.59
N VAL A 144 -8.40 -7.46 10.18
CA VAL A 144 -8.24 -6.87 11.52
C VAL A 144 -8.07 -7.98 12.56
N ILE A 145 -8.88 -9.04 12.48
CA ILE A 145 -8.75 -10.21 13.36
C ILE A 145 -7.37 -10.86 13.17
N GLY A 146 -6.96 -11.10 11.93
CA GLY A 146 -5.67 -11.69 11.60
C GLY A 146 -4.49 -10.87 12.13
N LEU A 147 -4.54 -9.55 11.99
CA LEU A 147 -3.53 -8.63 12.52
C LEU A 147 -3.44 -8.72 14.05
N ILE A 148 -4.58 -8.69 14.75
CA ILE A 148 -4.62 -8.78 16.21
C ILE A 148 -4.05 -10.14 16.67
N VAL A 149 -4.49 -11.24 16.07
CA VAL A 149 -4.01 -12.59 16.40
C VAL A 149 -2.50 -12.69 16.14
N PHE A 150 -2.01 -12.19 15.00
CA PHE A 150 -0.58 -12.16 14.69
C PHE A 150 0.22 -11.36 15.73
N LEU A 151 -0.22 -10.15 16.08
CA LEU A 151 0.44 -9.31 17.08
C LEU A 151 0.47 -9.98 18.46
N LEU A 152 -0.61 -10.68 18.85
CA LEU A 152 -0.65 -11.45 20.10
C LEU A 152 0.35 -12.61 20.06
N LEU A 153 0.37 -13.39 18.98
CA LEU A 153 1.31 -14.51 18.83
C LEU A 153 2.76 -14.04 18.85
N VAL A 154 3.08 -12.95 18.15
CA VAL A 154 4.42 -12.35 18.16
C VAL A 154 4.78 -11.84 19.55
N THR A 155 3.84 -11.19 20.25
CA THR A 155 4.08 -10.71 21.62
C THR A 155 4.38 -11.87 22.57
N VAL A 156 3.61 -12.95 22.52
CA VAL A 156 3.85 -14.17 23.32
C VAL A 156 5.20 -14.78 22.97
N LEU A 157 5.51 -14.92 21.68
CA LEU A 157 6.79 -15.43 21.22
C LEU A 157 7.95 -14.58 21.73
N MET A 158 7.86 -13.25 21.66
CA MET A 158 8.88 -12.33 22.15
C MET A 158 9.02 -12.38 23.67
N ALA A 159 7.93 -12.59 24.41
CA ALA A 159 7.96 -12.80 25.84
C ALA A 159 8.68 -14.11 26.24
N ILE A 160 8.53 -15.18 25.45
CA ILE A 160 9.25 -16.45 25.67
C ILE A 160 10.71 -16.34 25.22
N TYR A 161 10.96 -15.74 24.07
CA TYR A 161 12.28 -15.58 23.48
C TYR A 161 13.18 -14.69 24.34
N PHE A 162 12.67 -13.53 24.77
CA PHE A 162 13.39 -12.62 25.64
C PHE A 162 13.17 -12.98 27.11
N ARG A 163 14.22 -13.48 27.75
CA ARG A 163 14.22 -13.81 29.20
C ARG A 163 13.96 -12.62 30.13
N THR A 164 13.90 -11.39 29.62
CA THR A 164 13.64 -10.17 30.39
C THR A 164 12.50 -9.36 29.77
N TRP A 165 11.53 -8.96 30.60
CA TRP A 165 10.34 -8.22 30.17
C TRP A 165 10.68 -6.89 29.49
N LYS A 166 11.79 -6.23 29.90
CA LYS A 166 12.25 -4.96 29.32
C LYS A 166 12.61 -5.11 27.83
N MET A 167 13.26 -6.21 27.47
CA MET A 167 13.66 -6.49 26.08
C MET A 167 12.45 -6.87 25.23
N SER A 168 11.54 -7.68 25.78
CA SER A 168 10.28 -8.02 25.12
C SER A 168 9.44 -6.76 24.83
N LEU A 169 9.29 -5.86 25.81
CA LEU A 169 8.56 -4.61 25.64
C LEU A 169 9.22 -3.70 24.58
N ALA A 170 10.55 -3.58 24.60
CA ALA A 170 11.28 -2.80 23.60
C ALA A 170 11.07 -3.36 22.17
N ALA A 171 11.07 -4.68 22.01
CA ALA A 171 10.82 -5.35 20.73
C ALA A 171 9.39 -5.10 20.22
N VAL A 172 8.39 -5.21 21.10
CA VAL A 172 6.98 -4.94 20.77
C VAL A 172 6.79 -3.48 20.34
N ILE A 173 7.37 -2.52 21.07
CA ILE A 173 7.32 -1.09 20.69
C ILE A 173 7.99 -0.87 19.33
N GLY A 174 9.13 -1.51 19.09
CA GLY A 174 9.83 -1.45 17.80
C GLY A 174 8.96 -1.99 16.65
N LEU A 175 8.25 -3.09 16.87
CA LEU A 175 7.32 -3.66 15.89
C LEU A 175 6.19 -2.68 15.56
N PHE A 176 5.53 -2.11 16.58
CA PHE A 176 4.47 -1.12 16.38
C PHE A 176 4.98 0.10 15.61
N TYR A 177 6.19 0.59 15.93
CA TYR A 177 6.81 1.69 15.20
C TYR A 177 7.00 1.35 13.72
N VAL A 178 7.57 0.18 13.40
CA VAL A 178 7.81 -0.23 12.00
C VAL A 178 6.49 -0.35 11.24
N VAL A 179 5.46 -0.96 11.83
CA VAL A 179 4.13 -1.09 11.21
C VAL A 179 3.50 0.28 10.98
N ALA A 180 3.51 1.16 11.99
CA ALA A 180 2.90 2.47 11.90
C ALA A 180 3.63 3.39 10.90
N LEU A 181 4.96 3.35 10.87
CA LEU A 181 5.74 4.10 9.89
C LEU A 181 5.48 3.59 8.47
N THR A 182 5.42 2.27 8.27
CA THR A 182 5.14 1.67 6.95
C THR A 182 3.75 2.08 6.47
N ALA A 183 2.71 1.98 7.32
CA ALA A 183 1.38 2.48 7.00
C ALA A 183 1.40 3.98 6.67
N GLY A 184 2.06 4.80 7.50
CA GLY A 184 2.20 6.24 7.26
C GLY A 184 2.90 6.57 5.94
N ILE A 185 3.86 5.75 5.50
CA ILE A 185 4.50 5.92 4.18
C ILE A 185 3.49 5.62 3.07
N TYR A 186 2.72 4.54 3.15
CA TYR A 186 1.67 4.22 2.16
C TYR A 186 0.65 5.36 2.03
N GLY A 187 0.16 5.87 3.15
CA GLY A 187 -0.74 7.02 3.17
C GLY A 187 -0.09 8.29 2.63
N ALA A 188 1.17 8.55 2.98
CA ALA A 188 1.92 9.71 2.50
C ALA A 188 2.29 9.63 1.02
N THR A 189 2.42 8.44 0.42
CA THR A 189 2.69 8.25 -1.02
C THR A 189 1.42 8.10 -1.84
N GLY A 190 0.28 7.78 -1.22
CA GLY A 190 -0.98 7.53 -1.91
C GLY A 190 -1.01 6.14 -2.56
N PHE A 191 -0.09 5.25 -2.18
CA PHE A 191 -0.12 3.87 -2.63
C PHE A 191 -1.38 3.18 -2.13
N GLU A 192 -1.97 2.41 -3.04
CA GLU A 192 -3.16 1.61 -2.75
C GLU A 192 -2.82 0.58 -1.67
N VAL A 193 -3.71 0.46 -0.69
CA VAL A 193 -3.70 -0.60 0.31
C VAL A 193 -4.74 -1.62 -0.14
N THR A 194 -4.30 -2.84 -0.47
CA THR A 194 -5.12 -3.98 -0.90
C THR A 194 -4.58 -5.28 -0.26
N PRO A 195 -5.45 -6.28 0.01
CA PRO A 195 -5.02 -7.65 0.34
C PRO A 195 -4.31 -8.39 -0.80
N SER A 196 -4.58 -8.01 -2.05
CA SER A 196 -4.20 -8.77 -3.24
C SER A 196 -2.84 -8.40 -3.81
#